data_AF-A0A2E4QYS4-F1
#
_entry.id   AF-A0A2E4QYS4-F1
#
_cell.length_a   1.000
_cell.length_b   1.000
_cell.length_c   1.000
_cell.angle_alpha   90.00
_cell.angle_beta   90.00
_cell.angle_gamma   90.00
#
_symmetry.space_group_name_H-M   'P 1'
#
loop_
_entity.id
_entity.type
_entity.pdbx_description
1 polymer ?
#
loop_
_entity_poly.entity_id
_entity_poly.type
_entity_poly.pdbx_seq_one_letter_code
_entity_poly.pdbx_strand_id
1 'polypeptide(L)' 'MGVLGVVMQKYMVIERFKAGCWDAAHERFQRQGRSLPNGLYYLNSWPNKDLLICYQLMETQSPVL' A
#
# COMPACT_ATOMS: atom_id res chain seq x y z
N MET A 1 4.17 23.98 -25.97
CA MET A 1 3.69 22.60 -25.70
C MET A 1 4.04 22.29 -24.26
N GLY A 2 3.16 22.62 -23.32
CA GLY A 2 3.40 22.42 -21.90
C GLY A 2 3.41 20.93 -21.59
N VAL A 3 4.43 20.47 -20.86
CA VAL A 3 4.45 19.12 -20.29
C VAL A 3 3.25 19.07 -19.35
N LEU A 4 2.19 18.34 -19.71
CA LEU A 4 1.14 18.00 -18.76
C LEU A 4 1.84 17.17 -17.68
N GLY A 5 2.13 17.81 -16.55
CA GLY A 5 2.77 17.13 -15.42
C GLY A 5 1.91 15.94 -15.02
N VAL A 6 2.51 14.76 -14.97
CA VAL A 6 1.85 13.56 -14.49
C VAL A 6 1.42 13.80 -13.05
N VAL A 7 0.10 13.82 -12.78
CA VAL A 7 -0.42 13.99 -11.42
C VAL A 7 -0.44 12.62 -10.74
N MET A 8 0.38 12.44 -9.71
CA MET A 8 0.35 11.27 -8.85
C MET A 8 -0.65 11.49 -7.71
N GLN A 9 -1.80 10.83 -7.81
CA GLN A 9 -2.87 10.90 -6.81
C GLN A 9 -2.58 9.94 -5.66
N LYS A 10 -2.76 10.42 -4.43
CA LYS A 10 -2.47 9.66 -3.21
C LYS A 10 -3.73 8.98 -2.67
N TYR A 11 -3.59 7.73 -2.28
CA TYR A 11 -4.66 6.92 -1.71
C TYR A 11 -4.22 6.28 -0.40
N MET A 12 -5.17 6.08 0.51
CA MET A 12 -4.97 5.34 1.75
C MET A 12 -5.59 3.95 1.62
N VAL A 13 -4.76 2.92 1.75
CA VAL A 13 -5.23 1.54 1.90
C VAL A 13 -5.25 1.18 3.38
N ILE A 14 -6.38 0.67 3.86
CA ILE A 14 -6.56 0.19 5.23
C ILE A 14 -6.70 -1.33 5.19
N GLU A 15 -5.61 -2.02 5.46
CA GLU A 15 -5.58 -3.49 5.48
C GLU A 15 -5.83 -3.99 6.91
N ARG A 16 -6.74 -4.95 7.07
CA ARG A 16 -7.09 -5.56 8.36
C ARG A 16 -6.60 -6.99 8.42
N PHE A 17 -5.86 -7.31 9.46
CA PHE A 17 -5.31 -8.64 9.71
C PHE A 17 -6.17 -9.39 10.72
N LYS A 18 -6.25 -10.72 10.54
CA LYS A 18 -6.74 -11.61 11.58
C LYS A 18 -5.73 -11.65 12.73
N ALA A 19 -6.22 -11.81 13.97
CA ALA A 19 -5.37 -11.91 15.14
C ALA A 19 -4.32 -13.04 14.98
N GLY A 20 -3.07 -12.75 15.34
CA GLY A 20 -1.95 -13.68 15.20
C GLY A 20 -1.41 -13.86 13.78
N CYS A 21 -1.98 -13.19 12.76
CA CYS A 21 -1.51 -13.31 11.38
C CYS A 21 -0.51 -12.22 10.95
N TRP A 22 -0.16 -11.29 11.83
CA TRP A 22 0.74 -10.17 11.51
C TRP A 22 2.11 -10.67 11.02
N ASP A 23 2.77 -11.53 11.79
CA ASP A 23 4.12 -11.99 11.48
C ASP A 23 4.15 -12.81 10.17
N ALA A 24 3.18 -13.71 9.99
CA ALA A 24 3.06 -14.48 8.76
C ALA A 24 2.82 -13.58 7.52
N ALA A 25 2.02 -12.53 7.66
CA ALA A 25 1.82 -11.55 6.60
C ALA A 25 3.11 -10.75 6.33
N HIS A 26 3.80 -10.33 7.38
CA HIS A 26 5.06 -9.60 7.29
C HIS A 26 6.16 -10.42 6.62
N GLU A 27 6.31 -11.69 6.98
CA GLU A 27 7.24 -12.62 6.33
C GLU A 27 6.94 -12.79 4.83
N ARG A 28 5.65 -12.95 4.47
CA ARG A 28 5.25 -13.02 3.07
C ARG A 28 5.63 -11.74 2.33
N PHE A 29 5.39 -10.58 2.92
CA PHE A 29 5.76 -9.29 2.30
C PHE A 29 7.26 -9.14 2.12
N GLN A 30 8.09 -9.57 3.07
CA GLN A 30 9.55 -9.53 2.91
C GLN A 30 10.03 -10.46 1.80
N ARG A 31 9.39 -11.62 1.64
CA ARG A 31 9.78 -12.63 0.66
C ARG A 31 9.32 -12.31 -0.76
N GLN A 32 8.11 -11.77 -0.91
CA GLN A 32 7.43 -11.65 -2.20
C GLN A 32 7.17 -10.19 -2.60
N GLY A 33 7.52 -9.24 -1.74
CA GLY A 33 7.10 -7.85 -1.89
C GLY A 33 5.60 -7.68 -1.64
N ARG A 34 5.10 -6.48 -1.97
CA ARG A 34 3.67 -6.20 -1.95
C ARG A 34 3.04 -6.68 -3.27
N SER A 35 1.93 -7.41 -3.19
CA SER A 35 1.15 -7.81 -4.36
C SER A 35 0.29 -6.65 -4.87
N LEU A 36 0.93 -5.56 -5.30
CA LEU A 36 0.23 -4.39 -5.85
C LEU A 36 -0.10 -4.57 -7.33
N PRO A 37 -1.24 -4.06 -7.81
CA PRO A 37 -1.52 -3.97 -9.23
C PRO A 37 -0.52 -3.05 -9.92
N ASN A 38 -0.26 -3.29 -11.21
CA ASN A 38 0.62 -2.44 -12.00
C ASN A 38 0.09 -0.99 -12.05
N GLY A 39 0.98 -0.02 -11.84
CA GLY A 39 0.63 1.40 -11.80
C GLY A 39 0.22 1.94 -10.42
N LEU A 40 0.11 1.09 -9.39
CA LEU A 40 -0.03 1.52 -8.00
C LEU A 40 1.31 1.40 -7.28
N TYR A 41 1.78 2.51 -6.71
CA TYR A 41 3.09 2.61 -6.09
C TYR A 41 2.99 2.82 -4.59
N TYR A 42 3.86 2.15 -3.85
CA TYR A 42 3.96 2.28 -2.39
C TYR A 42 4.79 3.49 -2.00
N LEU A 43 4.30 4.27 -1.02
CA LEU A 43 5.04 5.38 -0.42
C LEU A 43 5.44 5.10 1.03
N ASN A 44 4.48 4.72 1.87
CA ASN A 44 4.74 4.45 3.29
C ASN A 44 3.65 3.56 3.91
N SER A 45 3.94 2.93 5.05
CA SER A 45 2.93 2.22 5.84
C SER A 45 3.26 2.20 7.32
N TRP A 46 2.23 2.13 8.15
CA TRP A 46 2.36 1.99 9.60
C TRP A 46 1.25 1.11 10.17
N PRO A 47 1.58 0.18 11.09
CA PRO A 47 0.57 -0.57 11.82
C PRO A 47 -0.07 0.26 12.94
N ASN A 48 -1.26 -0.15 13.38
CA ASN A 48 -1.76 0.21 14.69
C ASN A 48 -0.99 -0.56 15.79
N LYS A 49 -1.17 -0.15 17.05
CA LYS A 49 -0.48 -0.77 18.20
C LYS A 49 -0.77 -2.26 18.36
N ASP A 50 -1.98 -2.70 17.99
CA ASP A 50 -2.42 -4.08 18.17
C ASP A 50 -1.99 -5.00 17.01
N LEU A 51 -1.32 -4.46 15.99
CA LEU A 51 -0.90 -5.20 14.78
C LEU A 51 -2.08 -5.88 14.05
N LEU A 52 -3.27 -5.28 14.14
CA LEU A 52 -4.50 -5.75 13.48
C LEU A 52 -4.87 -4.91 12.26
N ILE A 53 -4.29 -3.72 12.12
CA ILE A 53 -4.56 -2.80 11.02
C ILE A 53 -3.23 -2.22 10.53
N CYS A 54 -2.98 -2.26 9.22
CA CYS A 54 -1.91 -1.52 8.58
C CYS A 54 -2.48 -0.45 7.66
N TYR A 55 -2.09 0.79 7.92
CA TYR A 55 -2.38 1.94 7.07
C TYR A 55 -1.25 2.07 6.05
N GLN A 56 -1.60 2.24 4.78
CA GLN A 56 -0.61 2.30 3.70
C GLN A 56 -0.95 3.50 2.80
N LEU A 57 0.04 4.39 2.64
CA LEU A 57 -0.02 5.48 1.69
C LEU A 57 0.52 4.99 0.35
N MET A 58 -0.33 5.08 -0.67
CA MET A 58 -0.02 4.70 -2.05
C MET A 58 -0.18 5.90 -2.99
N GLU A 59 0.39 5.82 -4.18
CA GLU A 59 0.12 6.75 -5.26
C GLU A 59 -0.07 6.07 -6.61
N THR A 60 -0.87 6.70 -7.48
CA THR A 60 -1.13 6.23 -8.85
C THR A 60 -1.41 7.41 -9.76
N GLN A 61 -1.11 7.24 -11.05
CA GLN A 61 -1.53 8.17 -12.10
C GLN A 61 -2.98 7.90 -12.57
N SER A 62 -3.51 6.72 -12.29
CA SER A 62 -4.79 6.24 -12.77
C SER A 62 -5.80 6.10 -11.62
N PRO A 63 -6.91 6.86 -11.62
CA PRO A 63 -7.92 6.79 -10.56
C PRO A 63 -8.86 5.57 -10.67
N VAL A 64 -8.71 4.75 -11.72
CA VAL A 64 -9.53 3.54 -11.95
C VAL A 64 -8.85 2.25 -11.45
N LEU A 65 -7.60 2.35 -10.99
CA LEU A 65 -6.89 1.26 -10.30
C LEU A 65 -7.43 1.10 -8.88
#